data_AF-A0A7Y0K6F7-F1
#
_entry.id   AF-A0A7Y0K6F7-F1
#
_cell.length_a   1.000
_cell.length_b   1.000
_cell.length_c   1.000
_cell.angle_alpha   90.00
_cell.angle_beta   90.00
_cell.angle_gamma   90.00
#
_symmetry.space_group_name_H-M   'P 1'
#
loop_
_entity.id
_entity.type
_entity.pdbx_description
1 polymer ?
#
loop_
_entity_poly.entity_id
_entity_poly.type
_entity_poly.pdbx_seq_one_letter_code
_entity_poly.pdbx_strand_id
1 'polypeptide(L)'
;MAKMKLKFKKTKITGLKKEKKSKQSILSKLSNGKLIKLGKFKGLNNRLTKLNNVTIGWKYGITLLLVFALLTITTVLVTTRLIHINGSIEQLNKTDERALIITEMGSLTREKSISILNYLDYQNPTYVDDYQVSITKFNEYEAEIKKDIRNEEEQALFDEIVDRDKQMNDLFLEQIIPAIEANDRSAVNSLSLTNTTIRNRTITALNKMQELVQASRTEAANDAVDSGAVATKTLIIAMITALVIGTILIIIISRRITRNLKKVVQVSDTIAKGDLTAEKVNYEGKDEIGQLAQSMNKMSNNLRMVIQKISEVSITVNRQSENLSQSTNEVTAGSQQVATTMQELSSGAENQANTASDLAASMESFSGTIGDAYTQGELIYQSSNKVLGMTNDGSQLMKSSIAQMNVINQIMKEAVDKVRGLDTQSQEISKLVSVIKGIADQTNLLALNAAIEAARAGEHGRGFAVVADEVRKLAEQVAFSVTDITNIVGSIQKESSVVTESLQGGYEEVIKGTDQIKTTGETFDGIKNAVNDMANSIEVVSENLASILETSKEMNRSIEDIAAISEEAAAGIEQTSASVQQTSSSMQELADSSHELSNLAVELDGLVKEFKIN
;
A
#
# COMPACT_ATOMS: atom_id res chain seq x y z
N MET A 1 100.99 -24.47 18.50
CA MET A 1 99.59 -24.00 18.45
C MET A 1 98.58 -24.92 17.72
N ALA A 2 98.94 -26.15 17.30
CA ALA A 2 97.99 -27.11 16.73
C ALA A 2 97.50 -28.22 17.70
N LYS A 3 98.11 -28.36 18.90
CA LYS A 3 97.69 -29.35 19.92
C LYS A 3 96.64 -28.83 20.93
N MET A 4 96.25 -27.55 20.87
CA MET A 4 95.23 -26.95 21.75
C MET A 4 93.83 -26.86 21.11
N LYS A 5 93.74 -26.98 19.76
CA LYS A 5 92.45 -26.98 19.03
C LYS A 5 91.76 -28.35 18.93
N LEU A 6 92.45 -29.46 19.23
CA LEU A 6 91.82 -30.81 19.27
C LEU A 6 91.22 -31.17 20.63
N LYS A 7 91.71 -30.56 21.73
CA LYS A 7 91.19 -30.78 23.09
C LYS A 7 89.87 -30.04 23.36
N PHE A 8 89.59 -28.94 22.64
CA PHE A 8 88.32 -28.20 22.78
C PHE A 8 87.15 -28.79 21.97
N LYS A 9 87.41 -29.60 20.95
CA LYS A 9 86.36 -30.26 20.14
C LYS A 9 85.84 -31.57 20.76
N LYS A 10 86.63 -32.25 21.60
CA LYS A 10 86.21 -33.47 22.34
C LYS A 10 85.41 -33.16 23.62
N THR A 11 85.56 -31.99 24.23
CA THR A 11 84.79 -31.59 25.44
C THR A 11 83.39 -31.05 25.11
N LYS A 12 83.18 -30.49 23.91
CA LYS A 12 81.87 -29.99 23.47
C LYS A 12 80.92 -31.10 22.97
N ILE A 13 81.44 -32.26 22.57
CA ILE A 13 80.63 -33.41 22.10
C ILE A 13 80.30 -34.39 23.25
N THR A 14 81.04 -34.37 24.36
CA THR A 14 80.75 -35.14 25.58
C THR A 14 79.74 -34.44 26.50
N GLY A 15 79.66 -33.10 26.48
CA GLY A 15 78.60 -32.33 27.16
C GLY A 15 77.20 -32.54 26.56
N LEU A 16 77.08 -32.57 25.23
CA LEU A 16 75.79 -32.75 24.53
C LEU A 16 75.23 -34.18 24.58
N LYS A 17 76.03 -35.20 24.93
CA LYS A 17 75.55 -36.59 25.16
C LYS A 17 75.16 -36.86 26.63
N LYS A 18 75.67 -36.11 27.61
CA LYS A 18 75.25 -36.20 29.02
C LYS A 18 73.90 -35.50 29.28
N GLU A 19 73.60 -34.44 28.53
CA GLU A 19 72.30 -33.73 28.64
C GLU A 19 71.12 -34.51 28.02
N LYS A 20 71.36 -35.30 26.95
CA LYS A 20 70.33 -36.19 26.37
C LYS A 20 70.09 -37.47 27.17
N LYS A 21 71.10 -38.06 27.82
CA LYS A 21 70.92 -39.25 28.68
C LYS A 21 70.35 -38.92 30.07
N SER A 22 70.57 -37.72 30.61
CA SER A 22 69.88 -37.25 31.82
C SER A 22 68.39 -36.97 31.57
N LYS A 23 68.03 -36.38 30.42
CA LYS A 23 66.61 -36.18 30.05
C LYS A 23 65.85 -37.49 29.76
N GLN A 24 66.47 -38.51 29.17
CA GLN A 24 65.82 -39.83 28.97
C GLN A 24 65.77 -40.71 30.23
N SER A 25 66.67 -40.53 31.20
CA SER A 25 66.62 -41.23 32.49
C SER A 25 65.61 -40.62 33.48
N ILE A 26 65.28 -39.34 33.33
CA ILE A 26 64.23 -38.67 34.11
C ILE A 26 62.85 -38.97 33.51
N LEU A 27 62.76 -39.13 32.18
CA LEU A 27 61.53 -39.54 31.50
C LEU A 27 61.20 -41.05 31.63
N SER A 28 62.16 -41.92 31.94
CA SER A 28 61.90 -43.37 32.18
C SER A 28 61.69 -43.75 33.65
N LYS A 29 62.12 -42.92 34.61
CA LYS A 29 61.84 -43.10 36.05
C LYS A 29 60.54 -42.44 36.54
N LEU A 30 59.82 -41.74 35.67
CA LEU A 30 58.43 -41.32 35.90
C LEU A 30 57.38 -42.33 35.38
N SER A 31 57.83 -43.47 34.85
CA SER A 31 56.97 -44.53 34.28
C SER A 31 56.61 -45.67 35.26
N ASN A 32 57.24 -45.73 36.45
CA ASN A 32 57.06 -46.85 37.40
C ASN A 32 56.87 -46.39 38.86
N GLY A 33 55.99 -45.41 39.08
CA GLY A 33 55.40 -45.13 40.38
C GLY A 33 53.90 -45.32 40.30
N LYS A 34 53.34 -46.21 41.12
CA LYS A 34 51.90 -46.45 41.26
C LYS A 34 51.10 -45.14 41.22
N LEU A 35 50.53 -44.83 40.05
CA LEU A 35 49.47 -43.85 39.88
C LEU A 35 48.25 -44.41 40.63
N ILE A 36 48.15 -44.06 41.91
CA ILE A 36 46.88 -44.06 42.61
C ILE A 36 45.92 -43.25 41.74
N LYS A 37 44.91 -43.93 41.18
CA LYS A 37 43.83 -43.32 40.41
C LYS A 37 43.28 -42.13 41.19
N LEU A 38 43.64 -40.91 40.79
CA LEU A 38 42.95 -39.67 41.13
C LEU A 38 41.61 -39.61 40.35
N GLY A 39 40.77 -40.61 40.58
CA GLY A 39 39.39 -40.70 40.09
C GLY A 39 38.42 -39.73 40.79
N LYS A 40 38.92 -38.80 41.62
CA LYS A 40 38.09 -37.84 42.38
C LYS A 40 37.99 -36.42 41.78
N PHE A 41 38.69 -36.10 40.68
CA PHE A 41 38.56 -34.76 40.05
C PHE A 41 37.48 -34.67 38.97
N LYS A 42 37.00 -35.78 38.38
CA LYS A 42 35.81 -35.77 37.49
C LYS A 42 34.51 -35.41 38.23
N GLY A 43 34.43 -35.70 39.53
CA GLY A 43 33.29 -35.32 40.39
C GLY A 43 33.22 -33.82 40.72
N LEU A 44 34.35 -33.10 40.71
CA LEU A 44 34.36 -31.65 40.94
C LEU A 44 33.85 -30.87 39.72
N ASN A 45 34.23 -31.28 38.51
CA ASN A 45 33.76 -30.61 37.28
C ASN A 45 32.24 -30.72 37.10
N ASN A 46 31.64 -31.87 37.45
CA ASN A 46 30.19 -32.09 37.39
C ASN A 46 29.39 -31.42 38.54
N ARG A 47 30.04 -31.03 39.64
CA ARG A 47 29.41 -30.21 40.69
C ARG A 47 29.61 -28.71 40.43
N LEU A 48 30.68 -28.32 39.76
CA LEU A 48 30.92 -26.95 39.32
C LEU A 48 30.02 -26.54 38.13
N THR A 49 29.51 -27.46 37.31
CA THR A 49 28.47 -27.15 36.29
C THR A 49 27.14 -26.71 36.90
N LYS A 50 26.79 -27.18 38.11
CA LYS A 50 25.61 -26.68 38.84
C LYS A 50 25.72 -25.21 39.25
N LEU A 51 26.93 -24.65 39.35
CA LEU A 51 27.11 -23.21 39.60
C LEU A 51 26.66 -22.35 38.41
N ASN A 52 26.51 -22.90 37.20
CA ASN A 52 25.99 -22.13 36.06
C ASN A 52 24.50 -21.76 36.22
N ASN A 53 23.81 -22.37 37.19
CA ASN A 53 22.41 -22.08 37.49
C ASN A 53 22.24 -21.15 38.70
N VAL A 54 23.33 -20.57 39.17
CA VAL A 54 23.37 -19.69 40.34
C VAL A 54 23.77 -18.29 39.87
N THR A 55 23.07 -17.27 40.37
CA THR A 55 23.34 -15.88 40.01
C THR A 55 24.78 -15.48 40.31
N ILE A 56 25.31 -14.51 39.55
CA ILE A 56 26.66 -13.99 39.77
C ILE A 56 26.83 -13.51 41.22
N GLY A 57 25.81 -12.84 41.77
CA GLY A 57 25.79 -12.41 43.17
C GLY A 57 25.93 -13.58 44.15
N TRP A 58 25.17 -14.66 43.97
CA TRP A 58 25.26 -15.84 44.83
C TRP A 58 26.59 -16.61 44.68
N LYS A 59 27.22 -16.59 43.51
CA LYS A 59 28.57 -17.19 43.33
C LYS A 59 29.61 -16.49 44.20
N TYR A 60 29.60 -15.15 44.22
CA TYR A 60 30.47 -14.38 45.11
C TYR A 60 30.03 -14.50 46.58
N GLY A 61 28.73 -14.57 46.85
CA GLY A 61 28.18 -14.79 48.19
C GLY A 61 28.64 -16.12 48.81
N ILE A 62 28.66 -17.22 48.05
CA ILE A 62 29.16 -18.52 48.53
C ILE A 62 30.66 -18.46 48.82
N THR A 63 31.45 -17.78 48.00
CA THR A 63 32.89 -17.59 48.30
C THR A 63 33.13 -16.77 49.54
N LEU A 64 32.33 -15.72 49.73
CA LEU A 64 32.42 -14.85 50.90
C LEU A 64 32.01 -15.59 52.17
N LEU A 65 30.92 -16.37 52.14
CA LEU A 65 30.51 -17.25 53.24
C LEU A 65 31.58 -18.28 53.60
N LEU A 66 32.25 -18.88 52.62
CA LEU A 66 33.37 -19.82 52.87
C LEU A 66 34.56 -19.13 53.54
N VAL A 67 34.90 -17.90 53.13
CA VAL A 67 35.97 -17.12 53.76
C VAL A 67 35.58 -16.74 55.21
N PHE A 68 34.33 -16.31 55.43
CA PHE A 68 33.83 -16.02 56.79
C PHE A 68 33.79 -17.28 57.67
N ALA A 69 33.41 -18.43 57.13
CA ALA A 69 33.45 -19.71 57.85
C ALA A 69 34.89 -20.08 58.24
N LEU A 70 35.87 -19.85 57.36
CA LEU A 70 37.28 -20.05 57.70
C LEU A 70 37.73 -19.09 58.81
N LEU A 71 37.40 -17.79 58.69
CA LEU A 71 37.76 -16.79 59.70
C LEU A 71 37.15 -17.06 61.07
N THR A 72 35.89 -17.50 61.12
CA THR A 72 35.25 -17.90 62.39
C THR A 72 35.93 -19.09 63.03
N ILE A 73 36.30 -20.13 62.24
CA ILE A 73 37.11 -21.25 62.73
C ILE A 73 38.46 -20.78 63.27
N THR A 74 39.14 -19.86 62.57
CA THR A 74 40.42 -19.31 63.05
C THR A 74 40.27 -18.56 64.36
N THR A 75 39.18 -17.80 64.51
CA THR A 75 38.90 -17.02 65.72
C THR A 75 38.72 -17.96 66.92
N VAL A 76 37.94 -19.04 66.76
CA VAL A 76 37.75 -20.05 67.82
C VAL A 76 39.06 -20.72 68.23
N LEU A 77 39.92 -21.06 67.25
CA LEU A 77 41.23 -21.68 67.53
C LEU A 77 42.19 -20.73 68.26
N VAL A 78 42.16 -19.43 67.97
CA VAL A 78 43.02 -18.45 68.65
C VAL A 78 42.51 -18.17 70.06
N THR A 79 41.20 -18.02 70.25
CA THR A 79 40.60 -17.78 71.57
C THR A 79 40.91 -18.92 72.55
N THR A 80 40.85 -20.17 72.09
CA THR A 80 41.19 -21.33 72.94
C THR A 80 42.66 -21.32 73.38
N ARG A 81 43.58 -20.81 72.55
CA ARG A 81 45.01 -20.65 72.91
C ARG A 81 45.26 -19.48 73.86
N LEU A 82 44.53 -18.38 73.73
CA LEU A 82 44.61 -17.24 74.65
C LEU A 82 44.17 -17.60 76.07
N ILE A 83 43.13 -18.44 76.20
CA ILE A 83 42.67 -18.95 77.51
C ILE A 83 43.79 -19.73 78.22
N HIS A 84 44.56 -20.54 77.48
CA HIS A 84 45.69 -21.30 78.03
C HIS A 84 46.82 -20.40 78.54
N ILE A 85 47.15 -19.34 77.79
CA ILE A 85 48.18 -18.35 78.20
C ILE A 85 47.77 -17.66 79.51
N ASN A 86 46.49 -17.31 79.66
CA ASN A 86 45.99 -16.65 80.85
C ASN A 86 46.16 -17.52 82.11
N GLY A 87 45.96 -18.84 81.99
CA GLY A 87 46.20 -19.79 83.09
C GLY A 87 47.68 -19.91 83.49
N SER A 88 48.60 -19.91 82.52
CA SER A 88 50.06 -19.94 82.80
C SER A 88 50.54 -18.65 83.48
N ILE A 89 49.98 -17.49 83.15
CA ILE A 89 50.30 -16.21 83.81
C ILE A 89 49.83 -16.20 85.26
N GLU A 90 48.65 -16.77 85.56
CA GLU A 90 48.14 -16.85 86.93
C GLU A 90 49.04 -17.71 87.84
N GLN A 91 49.57 -18.82 87.31
CA GLN A 91 50.53 -19.65 88.03
C GLN A 91 51.85 -18.93 88.30
N LEU A 92 52.32 -18.12 87.35
CA LEU A 92 53.54 -17.32 87.50
C LEU A 92 53.42 -16.31 88.65
N ASN A 93 52.29 -15.61 88.75
CA ASN A 93 52.03 -14.66 89.85
C ASN A 93 52.05 -15.34 91.23
N LYS A 94 51.47 -16.54 91.36
CA LYS A 94 51.49 -17.29 92.63
C LYS A 94 52.89 -17.75 93.02
N THR A 95 53.73 -18.12 92.06
CA THR A 95 55.13 -18.49 92.35
C THR A 95 55.97 -17.28 92.78
N ASP A 96 55.70 -16.08 92.24
CA ASP A 96 56.39 -14.83 92.62
C ASP A 96 56.14 -14.47 94.10
N GLU A 97 54.91 -14.65 94.59
CA GLU A 97 54.54 -14.40 95.98
C GLU A 97 55.26 -15.36 96.95
N ARG A 98 55.36 -16.65 96.60
CA ARG A 98 56.10 -17.66 97.41
C ARG A 98 57.59 -17.33 97.53
N ALA A 99 58.23 -16.90 96.44
CA ALA A 99 59.64 -16.55 96.44
C ALA A 99 59.94 -15.36 97.36
N LEU A 100 59.02 -14.39 97.42
CA LEU A 100 59.11 -13.24 98.32
C LEU A 100 59.03 -13.69 99.79
N ILE A 101 58.06 -14.52 100.14
CA ILE A 101 57.86 -15.01 101.50
C ILE A 101 59.08 -15.80 102.01
N ILE A 102 59.65 -16.70 101.19
CA ILE A 102 60.87 -17.46 101.56
C ILE A 102 62.06 -16.51 101.81
N THR A 103 62.16 -15.44 101.01
CA THR A 103 63.21 -14.42 101.20
C THR A 103 63.05 -13.70 102.53
N GLU A 104 61.81 -13.34 102.90
CA GLU A 104 61.50 -12.70 104.18
C GLU A 104 61.75 -13.65 105.38
N MET A 105 61.42 -14.94 105.26
CA MET A 105 61.80 -15.94 106.28
C MET A 105 63.31 -15.96 106.52
N GLY A 106 64.11 -15.86 105.46
CA GLY A 106 65.58 -15.74 105.57
C GLY A 106 66.04 -14.44 106.24
N SER A 107 65.33 -13.34 106.01
CA SER A 107 65.56 -12.07 106.71
C SER A 107 65.28 -12.22 108.22
N LEU A 108 64.13 -12.79 108.58
CA LEU A 108 63.73 -13.03 109.96
C LEU A 108 64.69 -13.98 110.69
N THR A 109 65.18 -15.04 110.05
CA THR A 109 66.19 -15.92 110.65
C THR A 109 67.49 -15.16 110.98
N ARG A 110 67.89 -14.19 110.14
CA ARG A 110 69.05 -13.32 110.43
C ARG A 110 68.74 -12.36 111.57
N GLU A 111 67.55 -11.74 111.55
CA GLU A 111 67.08 -10.83 112.59
C GLU A 111 67.04 -11.50 113.96
N LYS A 112 66.43 -12.69 114.05
CA LYS A 112 66.46 -13.56 115.24
C LYS A 112 67.88 -13.79 115.74
N SER A 113 68.80 -14.18 114.85
CA SER A 113 70.19 -14.44 115.25
C SER A 113 70.92 -13.16 115.72
N ILE A 114 70.61 -12.00 115.12
CA ILE A 114 71.12 -10.69 115.56
C ILE A 114 70.57 -10.33 116.93
N SER A 115 69.28 -10.53 117.18
CA SER A 115 68.66 -10.31 118.50
C SER A 115 69.30 -11.20 119.57
N ILE A 116 69.62 -12.47 119.24
CA ILE A 116 70.41 -13.34 120.12
C ILE A 116 71.77 -12.69 120.44
N LEU A 117 72.56 -12.32 119.41
CA LEU A 117 73.87 -11.70 119.63
C LEU A 117 73.80 -10.40 120.43
N ASN A 118 72.86 -9.52 120.11
CA ASN A 118 72.66 -8.26 120.83
C ASN A 118 72.27 -8.50 122.29
N TYR A 119 71.44 -9.52 122.56
CA TYR A 119 71.13 -9.91 123.93
C TYR A 119 72.38 -10.43 124.66
N LEU A 120 73.24 -11.20 123.99
CA LEU A 120 74.53 -11.65 124.56
C LEU A 120 75.43 -10.47 124.96
N ASP A 121 75.50 -9.42 124.14
CA ASP A 121 76.40 -8.29 124.34
C ASP A 121 75.87 -7.25 125.34
N TYR A 122 74.57 -6.96 125.30
CA TYR A 122 73.97 -5.85 126.04
C TYR A 122 73.04 -6.26 127.19
N GLN A 123 72.57 -7.51 127.21
CA GLN A 123 71.64 -8.05 128.21
C GLN A 123 70.34 -7.24 128.37
N ASN A 124 69.94 -6.50 127.33
CA ASN A 124 68.74 -5.68 127.33
C ASN A 124 67.50 -6.53 126.97
N PRO A 125 66.45 -6.56 127.82
CA PRO A 125 65.21 -7.30 127.56
C PRO A 125 64.54 -6.96 126.23
N THR A 126 64.73 -5.75 125.68
CA THR A 126 64.14 -5.36 124.37
C THR A 126 64.52 -6.32 123.25
N TYR A 127 65.73 -6.90 123.26
CA TYR A 127 66.13 -7.87 122.24
C TYR A 127 65.39 -9.21 122.36
N VAL A 128 64.85 -9.53 123.54
CA VAL A 128 63.95 -10.68 123.73
C VAL A 128 62.59 -10.38 123.10
N ASP A 129 62.06 -9.17 123.29
CA ASP A 129 60.80 -8.74 122.66
C ASP A 129 60.92 -8.73 121.13
N ASP A 130 62.01 -8.19 120.58
CA ASP A 130 62.28 -8.18 119.13
C ASP A 130 62.40 -9.61 118.56
N TYR A 131 63.01 -10.52 119.32
CA TYR A 131 63.07 -11.94 118.97
C TYR A 131 61.68 -12.56 118.94
N GLN A 132 60.81 -12.23 119.91
CA GLN A 132 59.45 -12.73 119.98
C GLN A 132 58.59 -12.23 118.80
N VAL A 133 58.73 -10.96 118.40
CA VAL A 133 58.09 -10.43 117.18
C VAL A 133 58.56 -11.21 115.94
N SER A 134 59.86 -11.50 115.88
CA SER A 134 60.42 -12.29 114.78
C SER A 134 59.90 -13.73 114.75
N ILE A 135 59.62 -14.35 115.92
CA ILE A 135 58.92 -15.64 115.99
C ILE A 135 57.52 -15.53 115.38
N THR A 136 56.73 -14.53 115.79
CA THR A 136 55.36 -14.37 115.29
C THR A 136 55.31 -14.24 113.78
N LYS A 137 56.14 -13.35 113.20
CA LYS A 137 56.21 -13.16 111.74
C LYS A 137 56.71 -14.42 111.01
N PHE A 138 57.68 -15.13 111.60
CA PHE A 138 58.19 -16.36 110.99
C PHE A 138 57.09 -17.43 110.92
N ASN A 139 56.29 -17.56 111.97
CA ASN A 139 55.16 -18.51 112.02
C ASN A 139 54.03 -18.13 111.04
N GLU A 140 53.80 -16.83 110.79
CA GLU A 140 52.86 -16.37 109.76
C GLU A 140 53.33 -16.80 108.36
N TYR A 141 54.60 -16.58 108.04
CA TYR A 141 55.19 -17.01 106.76
C TYR A 141 55.31 -18.54 106.63
N GLU A 142 55.60 -19.23 107.73
CA GLU A 142 55.52 -20.70 107.79
C GLU A 142 54.12 -21.18 107.38
N ALA A 143 53.06 -20.58 107.94
CA ALA A 143 51.68 -20.95 107.64
C ALA A 143 51.28 -20.65 106.18
N GLU A 144 51.78 -19.56 105.60
CA GLU A 144 51.57 -19.21 104.18
C GLU A 144 52.26 -20.21 103.24
N ILE A 145 53.54 -20.51 103.47
CA ILE A 145 54.29 -21.45 102.63
C ILE A 145 53.71 -22.86 102.72
N LYS A 146 53.22 -23.28 103.90
CA LYS A 146 52.58 -24.58 104.10
C LYS A 146 51.34 -24.81 103.23
N LYS A 147 50.63 -23.76 102.81
CA LYS A 147 49.40 -23.87 102.00
C LYS A 147 49.67 -24.36 100.57
N ASP A 148 50.88 -24.13 100.04
CA ASP A 148 51.23 -24.43 98.66
C ASP A 148 52.66 -24.99 98.60
N ILE A 149 52.86 -26.20 99.16
CA ILE A 149 54.08 -26.99 98.97
C ILE A 149 53.86 -27.92 97.78
N ARG A 150 54.72 -27.84 96.76
CA ARG A 150 54.44 -28.41 95.43
C ARG A 150 55.13 -29.73 95.15
N ASN A 151 56.19 -30.06 95.88
CA ASN A 151 56.94 -31.29 95.68
C ASN A 151 57.56 -31.81 96.99
N GLU A 152 57.97 -33.08 96.97
CA GLU A 152 58.55 -33.76 98.14
C GLU A 152 59.87 -33.10 98.62
N GLU A 153 60.64 -32.49 97.72
CA GLU A 153 61.90 -31.82 98.08
C GLU A 153 61.67 -30.47 98.79
N GLU A 154 60.66 -29.70 98.35
CA GLU A 154 60.19 -28.48 99.04
C GLU A 154 59.63 -28.82 100.42
N GLN A 155 58.87 -29.93 100.56
CA GLN A 155 58.35 -30.38 101.84
C GLN A 155 59.47 -30.71 102.82
N ALA A 156 60.49 -31.45 102.37
CA ALA A 156 61.63 -31.82 103.21
C ALA A 156 62.43 -30.59 103.68
N LEU A 157 62.62 -29.60 102.79
CA LEU A 157 63.28 -28.33 103.14
C LEU A 157 62.45 -27.49 104.09
N PHE A 158 61.13 -27.41 103.86
CA PHE A 158 60.21 -26.71 104.76
C PHE A 158 60.26 -27.30 106.17
N ASP A 159 60.16 -28.62 106.30
CA ASP A 159 60.23 -29.31 107.59
C ASP A 159 61.59 -29.07 108.27
N GLU A 160 62.70 -29.08 107.51
CA GLU A 160 64.03 -28.74 108.03
C GLU A 160 64.12 -27.29 108.53
N ILE A 161 63.54 -26.34 107.80
CA ILE A 161 63.54 -24.91 108.17
C ILE A 161 62.76 -24.70 109.46
N VAL A 162 61.56 -25.30 109.56
CA VAL A 162 60.69 -25.19 110.74
C VAL A 162 61.34 -25.85 111.97
N ASP A 163 61.90 -27.05 111.83
CA ASP A 163 62.59 -27.74 112.93
C ASP A 163 63.80 -26.93 113.43
N ARG A 164 64.59 -26.37 112.51
CA ARG A 164 65.74 -25.54 112.88
C ARG A 164 65.35 -24.19 113.48
N ASP A 165 64.29 -23.55 112.98
CA ASP A 165 63.80 -22.32 113.59
C ASP A 165 63.32 -22.58 115.02
N LYS A 166 62.60 -23.70 115.23
CA LYS A 166 62.23 -24.15 116.57
C LYS A 166 63.47 -24.39 117.45
N GLN A 167 64.48 -25.11 116.96
CA GLN A 167 65.74 -25.29 117.68
C GLN A 167 66.42 -23.95 118.02
N MET A 168 66.35 -22.95 117.14
CA MET A 168 66.88 -21.61 117.40
C MET A 168 66.10 -20.90 118.50
N ASN A 169 64.77 -21.00 118.48
CA ASN A 169 63.88 -20.43 119.49
C ASN A 169 64.12 -21.08 120.87
N ASP A 170 64.18 -22.41 120.92
CA ASP A 170 64.45 -23.18 122.14
C ASP A 170 65.86 -22.87 122.68
N LEU A 171 66.88 -22.77 121.80
CA LEU A 171 68.24 -22.39 122.17
C LEU A 171 68.27 -20.99 122.81
N PHE A 172 67.54 -20.02 122.27
CA PHE A 172 67.55 -18.67 122.82
C PHE A 172 66.79 -18.58 124.15
N LEU A 173 65.54 -19.03 124.15
CA LEU A 173 64.62 -18.83 125.27
C LEU A 173 64.92 -19.75 126.46
N GLU A 174 65.30 -21.00 126.20
CA GLU A 174 65.47 -22.02 127.24
C GLU A 174 66.93 -22.24 127.67
N GLN A 175 67.91 -21.85 126.84
CA GLN A 175 69.32 -22.13 127.12
C GLN A 175 70.16 -20.85 127.25
N ILE A 176 70.09 -19.92 126.29
CA ILE A 176 70.93 -18.71 126.29
C ILE A 176 70.50 -17.73 127.39
N ILE A 177 69.19 -17.44 127.51
CA ILE A 177 68.69 -16.53 128.55
C ILE A 177 69.06 -17.05 129.96
N PRO A 178 68.77 -18.31 130.33
CA PRO A 178 69.14 -18.83 131.66
C PRO A 178 70.65 -18.90 131.89
N ALA A 179 71.46 -19.20 130.86
CA ALA A 179 72.91 -19.26 130.98
C ALA A 179 73.53 -17.88 131.27
N ILE A 180 72.95 -16.80 130.72
CA ILE A 180 73.34 -15.42 131.04
C ILE A 180 72.96 -15.08 132.47
N GLU A 181 71.73 -15.40 132.90
CA GLU A 181 71.27 -15.15 134.27
C GLU A 181 72.11 -15.91 135.32
N ALA A 182 72.57 -17.12 134.99
CA ALA A 182 73.47 -17.92 135.82
C ALA A 182 74.96 -17.49 135.76
N ASN A 183 75.30 -16.50 134.92
CA ASN A 183 76.64 -15.97 134.69
C ASN A 183 77.66 -17.01 134.17
N ASP A 184 77.21 -18.05 133.47
CA ASP A 184 78.04 -19.12 132.89
C ASP A 184 78.60 -18.72 131.52
N ARG A 185 79.73 -18.00 131.54
CA ARG A 185 80.41 -17.54 130.33
C ARG A 185 80.88 -18.67 129.40
N SER A 186 81.14 -19.87 129.93
CA SER A 186 81.60 -20.99 129.10
C SER A 186 80.45 -21.59 128.31
N ALA A 187 79.29 -21.77 128.94
CA ALA A 187 78.07 -22.22 128.28
C ALA A 187 77.63 -21.22 127.19
N VAL A 188 77.61 -19.92 127.50
CA VAL A 188 77.20 -18.85 126.56
C VAL A 188 78.01 -18.86 125.26
N ASN A 189 79.34 -19.00 125.32
CA ASN A 189 80.17 -19.06 124.11
C ASN A 189 79.87 -20.29 123.24
N SER A 190 79.62 -21.45 123.87
CA SER A 190 79.25 -22.66 123.14
C SER A 190 77.87 -22.54 122.48
N LEU A 191 76.90 -21.95 123.18
CA LEU A 191 75.54 -21.73 122.66
C LEU A 191 75.53 -20.69 121.52
N SER A 192 76.38 -19.67 121.56
CA SER A 192 76.54 -18.70 120.46
C SER A 192 77.08 -19.35 119.18
N LEU A 193 78.03 -20.29 119.31
CA LEU A 193 78.50 -21.09 118.18
C LEU A 193 77.40 -22.02 117.63
N THR A 194 76.59 -22.60 118.52
CA THR A 194 75.42 -23.40 118.13
C THR A 194 74.38 -22.55 117.40
N ASN A 195 74.05 -21.34 117.89
CA ASN A 195 73.16 -20.38 117.22
C ASN A 195 73.66 -20.04 115.81
N THR A 196 74.96 -19.75 115.68
CA THR A 196 75.58 -19.47 114.38
C THR A 196 75.44 -20.65 113.42
N THR A 197 75.58 -21.88 113.93
CA THR A 197 75.43 -23.10 113.14
C THR A 197 73.98 -23.33 112.70
N ILE A 198 73.02 -23.17 113.62
CA ILE A 198 71.59 -23.29 113.33
C ILE A 198 71.19 -22.25 112.27
N ARG A 199 71.49 -20.96 112.50
CA ARG A 199 71.24 -19.88 111.53
C ARG A 199 71.79 -20.23 110.15
N ASN A 200 73.07 -20.58 110.05
CA ASN A 200 73.69 -20.83 108.75
C ASN A 200 73.02 -22.00 108.01
N ARG A 201 72.62 -23.06 108.73
CA ARG A 201 71.91 -24.19 108.14
C ARG A 201 70.48 -23.84 107.75
N THR A 202 69.74 -23.08 108.56
CA THR A 202 68.40 -22.59 108.23
C THR A 202 68.43 -21.69 106.99
N ILE A 203 69.39 -20.77 106.91
CA ILE A 203 69.59 -19.92 105.72
C ILE A 203 69.96 -20.76 104.50
N THR A 204 70.77 -21.81 104.67
CA THR A 204 71.10 -22.71 103.55
C THR A 204 69.87 -23.45 103.04
N ALA A 205 69.02 -23.95 103.94
CA ALA A 205 67.77 -24.61 103.58
C ALA A 205 66.78 -23.63 102.92
N LEU A 206 66.66 -22.40 103.44
CA LEU A 206 65.85 -21.33 102.83
C LEU A 206 66.35 -20.93 101.44
N ASN A 207 67.66 -20.79 101.24
CA ASN A 207 68.23 -20.52 99.92
C ASN A 207 67.95 -21.65 98.94
N LYS A 208 68.05 -22.92 99.37
CA LYS A 208 67.74 -24.07 98.52
C LYS A 208 66.25 -24.13 98.20
N MET A 209 65.38 -23.79 99.15
CA MET A 209 63.95 -23.68 98.94
C MET A 209 63.61 -22.56 97.95
N GLN A 210 64.31 -21.42 98.05
CA GLN A 210 64.21 -20.32 97.10
C GLN A 210 64.63 -20.73 95.68
N GLU A 211 65.70 -21.52 95.53
CA GLU A 211 66.13 -22.03 94.21
C GLU A 211 65.05 -22.93 93.57
N LEU A 212 64.38 -23.80 94.33
CA LEU A 212 63.30 -24.64 93.81
C LEU A 212 62.09 -23.81 93.34
N VAL A 213 61.68 -22.82 94.14
CA VAL A 213 60.58 -21.92 93.77
C VAL A 213 60.96 -21.09 92.53
N GLN A 214 62.20 -20.62 92.44
CA GLN A 214 62.69 -19.87 91.28
C GLN A 214 62.79 -20.75 90.01
N ALA A 215 63.11 -22.03 90.13
CA ALA A 215 63.08 -22.98 89.01
C ALA A 215 61.64 -23.15 88.48
N SER A 216 60.67 -23.36 89.37
CA SER A 216 59.24 -23.47 88.99
C SER A 216 58.70 -22.19 88.34
N ARG A 217 59.16 -21.02 88.79
CA ARG A 217 58.82 -19.72 88.18
C ARG A 217 59.31 -19.64 86.72
N THR A 218 60.54 -20.09 86.48
CA THR A 218 61.19 -20.01 85.17
C THR A 218 60.50 -20.94 84.17
N GLU A 219 60.03 -22.11 84.62
CA GLU A 219 59.24 -23.05 83.83
C GLU A 219 57.89 -22.45 83.41
N ALA A 220 57.12 -21.89 84.35
CA ALA A 220 55.84 -21.24 84.05
C ALA A 220 55.99 -20.03 83.10
N ALA A 221 57.10 -19.28 83.21
CA ALA A 221 57.42 -18.18 82.31
C ALA A 221 57.68 -18.64 80.86
N ASN A 222 58.45 -19.72 80.70
CA ASN A 222 58.75 -20.30 79.39
C ASN A 222 57.49 -20.87 78.73
N ASP A 223 56.63 -21.56 79.50
CA ASP A 223 55.37 -22.12 79.00
C ASP A 223 54.39 -21.03 78.51
N ALA A 224 54.34 -19.88 79.20
CA ALA A 224 53.54 -18.74 78.78
C ALA A 224 54.05 -18.12 77.46
N VAL A 225 55.38 -17.98 77.31
CA VAL A 225 56.02 -17.45 76.09
C VAL A 225 55.83 -18.39 74.91
N ASP A 226 56.04 -19.70 75.09
CA ASP A 226 55.87 -20.70 74.03
C ASP A 226 54.41 -20.82 73.59
N SER A 227 53.47 -20.79 74.54
CA SER A 227 52.04 -20.75 74.24
C SER A 227 51.67 -19.51 73.42
N GLY A 228 52.27 -18.34 73.72
CA GLY A 228 52.14 -17.12 72.93
C GLY A 228 52.71 -17.23 71.50
N ALA A 229 53.88 -17.85 71.36
CA ALA A 229 54.51 -18.08 70.06
C ALA A 229 53.72 -19.07 69.18
N VAL A 230 53.11 -20.10 69.77
CA VAL A 230 52.24 -21.05 69.06
C VAL A 230 50.92 -20.38 68.66
N ALA A 231 50.32 -19.54 69.51
CA ALA A 231 49.09 -18.82 69.19
C ALA A 231 49.28 -17.87 67.99
N THR A 232 50.36 -17.09 67.99
CA THR A 232 50.70 -16.15 66.91
C THR A 232 51.00 -16.86 65.59
N LYS A 233 51.78 -17.96 65.60
CA LYS A 233 52.03 -18.79 64.40
C LYS A 233 50.74 -19.40 63.84
N THR A 234 49.86 -19.91 64.70
CA THR A 234 48.57 -20.48 64.30
C THR A 234 47.69 -19.44 63.60
N LEU A 235 47.63 -18.22 64.16
CA LEU A 235 46.90 -17.10 63.57
C LEU A 235 47.44 -16.74 62.17
N ILE A 236 48.76 -16.61 62.02
CA ILE A 236 49.39 -16.25 60.74
C ILE A 236 49.11 -17.32 59.67
N ILE A 237 49.32 -18.60 59.99
CA ILE A 237 49.09 -19.70 59.04
C ILE A 237 47.61 -19.74 58.61
N ALA A 238 46.69 -19.59 59.57
CA ALA A 238 45.27 -19.66 59.28
C ALA A 238 44.80 -18.46 58.42
N MET A 239 45.32 -17.25 58.66
CA MET A 239 45.08 -16.08 57.81
C MET A 239 45.60 -16.27 56.39
N ILE A 240 46.83 -16.76 56.24
CA ILE A 240 47.42 -17.03 54.91
C ILE A 240 46.59 -18.08 54.15
N THR A 241 46.14 -19.13 54.84
CA THR A 241 45.36 -20.20 54.22
C THR A 241 44.00 -19.69 53.73
N ALA A 242 43.32 -18.86 54.54
CA ALA A 242 42.06 -18.22 54.15
C ALA A 242 42.24 -17.28 52.95
N LEU A 243 43.33 -16.50 52.93
CA LEU A 243 43.67 -15.59 51.83
C LEU A 243 43.90 -16.36 50.52
N VAL A 244 44.69 -17.44 50.56
CA VAL A 244 45.03 -18.25 49.38
C VAL A 244 43.78 -18.94 48.82
N ILE A 245 42.97 -19.57 49.67
CA ILE A 245 41.73 -20.24 49.24
C ILE A 245 40.73 -19.23 48.66
N GLY A 246 40.54 -18.09 49.32
CA GLY A 246 39.67 -17.02 48.84
C GLY A 246 40.10 -16.51 47.45
N THR A 247 41.39 -16.23 47.28
CA THR A 247 41.96 -15.74 46.02
C THR A 247 41.79 -16.76 44.89
N ILE A 248 42.05 -18.05 45.14
CA ILE A 248 41.90 -19.11 44.13
C ILE A 248 40.43 -19.22 43.69
N LEU A 249 39.48 -19.21 44.64
CA LEU A 249 38.05 -19.31 44.32
C LEU A 249 37.56 -18.10 43.51
N ILE A 250 37.98 -16.88 43.87
CA ILE A 250 37.66 -15.66 43.13
C ILE A 250 38.19 -15.74 41.70
N ILE A 251 39.44 -16.15 41.50
CA ILE A 251 40.05 -16.26 40.16
C ILE A 251 39.29 -17.28 39.30
N ILE A 252 38.89 -18.43 39.86
CA ILE A 252 38.17 -19.48 39.10
C ILE A 252 36.79 -18.98 38.67
N ILE A 253 36.04 -18.35 39.58
CA ILE A 253 34.69 -17.82 39.29
C ILE A 253 34.77 -16.67 38.29
N SER A 254 35.68 -15.73 38.51
CA SER A 254 35.89 -14.58 37.61
C SER A 254 36.25 -15.04 36.20
N ARG A 255 37.26 -15.91 36.04
CA ARG A 255 37.66 -16.41 34.71
C ARG A 255 36.52 -17.07 33.95
N ARG A 256 35.64 -17.82 34.65
CA ARG A 256 34.50 -18.49 34.03
C ARG A 256 33.43 -17.51 33.57
N ILE A 257 33.12 -16.51 34.39
CA ILE A 257 32.19 -15.43 34.05
C ILE A 257 32.72 -14.64 32.84
N THR A 258 33.97 -14.16 32.92
CA THR A 258 34.59 -13.37 31.85
C THR A 258 34.63 -14.13 30.52
N ARG A 259 34.95 -15.44 30.54
CA ARG A 259 34.98 -16.25 29.32
C ARG A 259 33.61 -16.33 28.63
N ASN A 260 32.53 -16.53 29.39
CA ASN A 260 31.20 -16.64 28.80
C ASN A 260 30.62 -15.28 28.39
N LEU A 261 30.88 -14.22 29.16
CA LEU A 261 30.56 -12.85 28.75
C LEU A 261 31.28 -12.44 27.47
N LYS A 262 32.55 -12.81 27.31
CA LYS A 262 33.31 -12.52 26.08
C LYS A 262 32.68 -13.16 24.83
N LYS A 263 32.05 -14.34 24.95
CA LYS A 263 31.29 -14.95 23.84
C LYS A 263 30.07 -14.12 23.45
N VAL A 264 29.31 -13.63 24.44
CA VAL A 264 28.17 -12.73 24.18
C VAL A 264 28.64 -11.45 23.50
N VAL A 265 29.71 -10.83 24.00
CA VAL A 265 30.31 -9.62 23.42
C VAL A 265 30.75 -9.86 21.98
N GLN A 266 31.38 -11.00 21.70
CA GLN A 266 31.83 -11.34 20.34
C GLN A 266 30.65 -11.47 19.38
N VAL A 267 29.58 -12.18 19.75
CA VAL A 267 28.37 -12.28 18.92
C VAL A 267 27.71 -10.90 18.73
N SER A 268 27.70 -10.07 19.78
CA SER A 268 27.20 -8.69 19.68
C SER A 268 28.01 -7.83 18.71
N ASP A 269 29.33 -7.97 18.70
CA ASP A 269 30.21 -7.26 17.76
C ASP A 269 29.99 -7.75 16.32
N THR A 270 29.76 -9.05 16.12
CA THR A 270 29.42 -9.62 14.81
C THR A 270 28.08 -9.05 14.29
N ILE A 271 27.05 -9.01 15.13
CA ILE A 271 25.75 -8.42 14.77
C ILE A 271 25.87 -6.92 14.50
N ALA A 272 26.65 -6.19 15.30
CA ALA A 272 26.88 -4.75 15.10
C ALA A 272 27.57 -4.44 13.76
N LYS A 273 28.32 -5.39 13.20
CA LYS A 273 28.93 -5.32 11.86
C LYS A 273 27.99 -5.74 10.73
N GLY A 274 26.71 -5.98 11.03
CA GLY A 274 25.70 -6.40 10.05
C GLY A 274 25.67 -7.92 9.78
N ASP A 275 26.49 -8.72 10.45
CA ASP A 275 26.50 -10.18 10.23
C ASP A 275 25.53 -10.89 11.19
N LEU A 276 24.34 -11.21 10.65
CA LEU A 276 23.26 -11.92 11.36
C LEU A 276 23.32 -13.44 11.15
N THR A 277 24.39 -13.96 10.54
CA THR A 277 24.66 -15.40 10.41
C THR A 277 25.43 -15.97 11.60
N ALA A 278 25.85 -15.09 12.53
CA ALA A 278 26.60 -15.46 13.72
C ALA A 278 25.97 -16.64 14.48
N GLU A 279 26.81 -17.60 14.86
CA GLU A 279 26.36 -18.72 15.69
C GLU A 279 25.71 -18.24 16.98
N LYS A 280 24.60 -18.88 17.37
CA LYS A 280 23.91 -18.59 18.62
C LYS A 280 24.87 -18.71 19.79
N VAL A 281 24.75 -17.79 20.76
CA VAL A 281 25.51 -17.88 22.01
C VAL A 281 25.08 -19.16 22.73
N ASN A 282 25.91 -20.20 22.65
CA ASN A 282 25.66 -21.48 23.29
C ASN A 282 26.07 -21.42 24.78
N TYR A 283 25.13 -20.99 25.61
CA TYR A 283 25.26 -20.99 27.07
C TYR A 283 23.91 -21.30 27.73
N GLU A 284 23.79 -22.51 28.29
CA GLU A 284 22.55 -23.04 28.88
C GLU A 284 22.39 -22.76 30.38
N GLY A 285 23.21 -21.87 30.95
CA GLY A 285 23.08 -21.50 32.36
C GLY A 285 21.76 -20.78 32.65
N LYS A 286 21.26 -20.90 33.87
CA LYS A 286 20.05 -20.16 34.34
C LYS A 286 20.39 -18.83 35.04
N ASP A 287 21.67 -18.44 35.04
CA ASP A 287 22.13 -17.19 35.61
C ASP A 287 21.95 -15.99 34.64
N GLU A 288 22.42 -14.81 35.05
CA GLU A 288 22.29 -13.57 34.27
C GLU A 288 22.97 -13.66 32.90
N ILE A 289 24.04 -14.46 32.76
CA ILE A 289 24.71 -14.68 31.47
C ILE A 289 23.81 -15.53 30.56
N GLY A 290 23.04 -16.45 31.14
CA GLY A 290 22.03 -17.27 30.47
C GLY A 290 20.90 -16.45 29.89
N GLN A 291 20.35 -15.59 30.74
CA GLN A 291 19.31 -14.64 30.32
C GLN A 291 19.84 -13.69 29.23
N LEU A 292 21.05 -13.18 29.39
CA LEU A 292 21.68 -12.32 28.39
C LEU A 292 21.91 -13.04 27.07
N ALA A 293 22.42 -14.28 27.09
CA ALA A 293 22.61 -15.10 25.90
C ALA A 293 21.28 -15.39 25.17
N GLN A 294 20.22 -15.71 25.92
CA GLN A 294 18.89 -15.93 25.33
C GLN A 294 18.31 -14.65 24.72
N SER A 295 18.36 -13.53 25.44
CA SER A 295 17.92 -12.23 24.93
C SER A 295 18.71 -11.81 23.69
N MET A 296 20.02 -12.05 23.68
CA MET A 296 20.90 -11.78 22.54
C MET A 296 20.53 -12.62 21.32
N ASN A 297 20.29 -13.93 21.51
CA ASN A 297 19.84 -14.82 20.44
C ASN A 297 18.46 -14.42 19.90
N LYS A 298 17.54 -14.01 20.79
CA LYS A 298 16.21 -13.52 20.40
C LYS A 298 16.30 -12.23 19.60
N MET A 299 17.16 -11.29 20.01
CA MET A 299 17.43 -10.05 19.28
C MET A 299 17.99 -10.34 17.88
N SER A 300 19.01 -11.22 17.78
CA SER A 300 19.58 -11.64 16.49
C SER A 300 18.52 -12.20 15.53
N ASN A 301 17.70 -13.13 16.02
CA ASN A 301 16.63 -13.73 15.21
C ASN A 301 15.59 -12.68 14.79
N ASN A 302 15.19 -11.77 15.68
CA ASN A 302 14.23 -10.72 15.37
C ASN A 302 14.78 -9.75 14.32
N LEU A 303 16.04 -9.33 14.45
CA LEU A 303 16.72 -8.50 13.44
C LEU A 303 16.77 -9.23 12.10
N ARG A 304 17.15 -10.51 12.08
CA ARG A 304 17.17 -11.31 10.85
C ARG A 304 15.80 -11.37 10.18
N MET A 305 14.72 -11.60 10.94
CA MET A 305 13.35 -11.61 10.40
C MET A 305 12.94 -10.23 9.86
N VAL A 306 13.27 -9.15 10.56
CA VAL A 306 12.97 -7.78 10.11
C VAL A 306 13.70 -7.47 8.81
N ILE A 307 15.01 -7.74 8.73
CA ILE A 307 15.81 -7.52 7.53
C ILE A 307 15.31 -8.37 6.35
N GLN A 308 14.98 -9.64 6.58
CA GLN A 308 14.36 -10.50 5.55
C GLN A 308 13.02 -9.93 5.06
N LYS A 309 12.18 -9.44 5.97
CA LYS A 309 10.88 -8.87 5.59
C LYS A 309 11.03 -7.55 4.83
N ILE A 310 11.99 -6.71 5.20
CA ILE A 310 12.31 -5.48 4.47
C ILE A 310 12.79 -5.80 3.05
N SER A 311 13.69 -6.79 2.88
CA SER A 311 14.12 -7.23 1.54
C SER A 311 12.95 -7.69 0.66
N GLU A 312 12.06 -8.53 1.20
CA GLU A 312 10.87 -9.02 0.48
C GLU A 312 9.93 -7.86 0.07
N VAL A 313 9.71 -6.91 0.98
CA VAL A 313 8.90 -5.71 0.72
C VAL A 313 9.57 -4.84 -0.35
N SER A 314 10.89 -4.63 -0.27
CA SER A 314 11.65 -3.82 -1.25
C SER A 314 11.53 -4.39 -2.66
N ILE A 315 11.75 -5.70 -2.82
CA ILE A 315 11.60 -6.40 -4.11
C ILE A 315 10.15 -6.27 -4.63
N THR A 316 9.17 -6.38 -3.74
CA THR A 316 7.76 -6.24 -4.10
C THR A 316 7.42 -4.82 -4.55
N VAL A 317 7.89 -3.79 -3.84
CA VAL A 317 7.70 -2.38 -4.19
C VAL A 317 8.36 -2.06 -5.53
N ASN A 318 9.58 -2.55 -5.77
CA ASN A 318 10.25 -2.36 -7.06
C ASN A 318 9.41 -2.93 -8.22
N ARG A 319 8.98 -4.19 -8.11
CA ARG A 319 8.15 -4.85 -9.12
C ARG A 319 6.81 -4.15 -9.33
N GLN A 320 6.15 -3.70 -8.27
CA GLN A 320 4.89 -2.97 -8.38
C GLN A 320 5.09 -1.59 -9.03
N SER A 321 6.22 -0.94 -8.77
CA SER A 321 6.58 0.34 -9.39
C SER A 321 6.85 0.20 -10.89
N GLU A 322 7.54 -0.87 -11.31
CA GLU A 322 7.72 -1.22 -12.73
C GLU A 322 6.38 -1.49 -13.42
N ASN A 323 5.50 -2.29 -12.81
CA ASN A 323 4.16 -2.55 -13.34
C ASN A 323 3.31 -1.28 -13.43
N LEU A 324 3.40 -0.40 -12.43
CA LEU A 324 2.68 0.87 -12.42
C LEU A 324 3.18 1.79 -13.54
N SER A 325 4.50 1.89 -13.73
CA SER A 325 5.13 2.62 -14.84
C SER A 325 4.68 2.10 -16.22
N GLN A 326 4.59 0.77 -16.39
CA GLN A 326 4.02 0.20 -17.60
C GLN A 326 2.55 0.60 -17.79
N SER A 327 1.74 0.47 -16.74
CA SER A 327 0.30 0.80 -16.79
C SER A 327 0.08 2.28 -17.11
N THR A 328 0.88 3.19 -16.55
CA THR A 328 0.82 4.62 -16.88
C THR A 328 1.18 4.89 -18.33
N ASN A 329 2.18 4.19 -18.88
CA ASN A 329 2.54 4.33 -20.29
C ASN A 329 1.42 3.86 -21.22
N GLU A 330 0.73 2.77 -20.88
CA GLU A 330 -0.43 2.27 -21.64
C GLU A 330 -1.59 3.27 -21.60
N VAL A 331 -1.89 3.87 -20.44
CA VAL A 331 -2.94 4.89 -20.31
C VAL A 331 -2.55 6.17 -21.05
N THR A 332 -1.29 6.59 -21.03
CA THR A 332 -0.80 7.74 -21.81
C THR A 332 -0.96 7.51 -23.31
N ALA A 333 -0.58 6.33 -23.81
CA ALA A 333 -0.78 5.97 -25.21
C ALA A 333 -2.28 5.95 -25.59
N GLY A 334 -3.13 5.38 -24.74
CA GLY A 334 -4.58 5.42 -24.92
C GLY A 334 -5.14 6.85 -24.92
N SER A 335 -4.65 7.70 -24.02
CA SER A 335 -5.03 9.12 -23.96
C SER A 335 -4.66 9.86 -25.25
N GLN A 336 -3.47 9.60 -25.81
CA GLN A 336 -3.06 10.18 -27.09
C GLN A 336 -3.97 9.74 -28.23
N GLN A 337 -4.40 8.48 -28.25
CA GLN A 337 -5.35 7.99 -29.24
C GLN A 337 -6.71 8.68 -29.10
N VAL A 338 -7.23 8.82 -27.87
CA VAL A 338 -8.48 9.56 -27.62
C VAL A 338 -8.36 11.01 -28.06
N ALA A 339 -7.22 11.67 -27.82
CA ALA A 339 -6.98 13.04 -28.29
C ALA A 339 -7.07 13.15 -29.82
N THR A 340 -6.44 12.23 -30.55
CA THR A 340 -6.55 12.18 -32.02
C THR A 340 -7.99 11.98 -32.47
N THR A 341 -8.73 11.07 -31.84
CA THR A 341 -10.16 10.84 -32.14
C THR A 341 -11.00 12.09 -31.85
N MET A 342 -10.74 12.81 -30.77
CA MET A 342 -11.43 14.06 -30.47
C MET A 342 -11.16 15.14 -31.52
N GLN A 343 -9.94 15.19 -32.06
CA GLN A 343 -9.58 16.13 -33.12
C GLN A 343 -10.31 15.80 -34.44
N GLU A 344 -10.43 14.52 -34.79
CA GLU A 344 -11.25 14.06 -35.92
C GLU A 344 -12.74 14.37 -35.70
N LEU A 345 -13.24 14.13 -34.48
CA LEU A 345 -14.63 14.40 -34.13
C LEU A 345 -14.95 15.90 -34.17
N SER A 346 -14.02 16.75 -33.76
CA SER A 346 -14.13 18.21 -33.85
C SER A 346 -14.29 18.67 -35.29
N SER A 347 -13.44 18.16 -36.19
CA SER A 347 -13.57 18.43 -37.64
C SER A 347 -14.88 17.88 -38.21
N GLY A 348 -15.33 16.72 -37.73
CA GLY A 348 -16.63 16.15 -38.10
C GLY A 348 -17.82 17.03 -37.67
N ALA A 349 -17.80 17.54 -36.44
CA ALA A 349 -18.85 18.42 -35.90
C ALA A 349 -18.88 19.76 -36.63
N GLU A 350 -17.72 20.37 -36.90
CA GLU A 350 -17.62 21.61 -37.68
C GLU A 350 -18.16 21.42 -39.10
N ASN A 351 -17.80 20.32 -39.77
CA ASN A 351 -18.33 19.99 -41.09
C ASN A 351 -19.85 19.76 -41.08
N GLN A 352 -20.40 19.13 -40.03
CA GLN A 352 -21.86 18.99 -39.90
C GLN A 352 -22.55 20.35 -39.74
N ALA A 353 -22.03 21.24 -38.90
CA ALA A 353 -22.60 22.58 -38.72
C ALA A 353 -22.59 23.38 -40.04
N ASN A 354 -21.48 23.35 -40.77
CA ASN A 354 -21.38 23.98 -42.08
C ASN A 354 -22.37 23.37 -43.10
N THR A 355 -22.46 22.04 -43.16
CA THR A 355 -23.39 21.33 -44.06
C THR A 355 -24.84 21.65 -43.72
N ALA A 356 -25.19 21.76 -42.43
CA ALA A 356 -26.51 22.16 -41.99
C ALA A 356 -26.84 23.59 -42.44
N SER A 357 -25.91 24.53 -42.30
CA SER A 357 -26.05 25.90 -42.81
C SER A 357 -26.29 25.94 -44.32
N ASP A 358 -25.51 25.20 -45.11
CA ASP A 358 -25.69 25.11 -46.56
C ASP A 358 -27.04 24.48 -46.95
N LEU A 359 -27.49 23.49 -46.18
CA LEU A 359 -28.78 22.84 -46.40
C LEU A 359 -29.94 23.77 -46.05
N ALA A 360 -29.83 24.60 -45.01
CA ALA A 360 -30.82 25.62 -44.66
C ALA A 360 -30.98 26.65 -45.79
N ALA A 361 -29.88 27.15 -46.34
CA ALA A 361 -29.90 28.05 -47.50
C ALA A 361 -30.54 27.39 -48.74
N SER A 362 -30.23 26.11 -48.96
CA SER A 362 -30.84 25.33 -50.04
C SER A 362 -32.34 25.13 -49.85
N MET A 363 -32.80 24.94 -48.61
CA MET A 363 -34.22 24.81 -48.26
C MET A 363 -34.98 26.12 -48.40
N GLU A 364 -34.35 27.25 -48.09
CA GLU A 364 -34.93 28.58 -48.35
C GLU A 364 -35.17 28.78 -49.86
N SER A 365 -34.18 28.46 -50.70
CA SER A 365 -34.33 28.51 -52.16
C SER A 365 -35.38 27.52 -52.67
N PHE A 366 -35.47 26.33 -52.07
CA PHE A 366 -36.47 25.33 -52.41
C PHE A 366 -37.89 25.83 -52.09
N SER A 367 -38.09 26.40 -50.90
CA SER A 367 -39.36 26.99 -50.49
C SER A 367 -39.79 28.14 -51.42
N GLY A 368 -38.84 28.99 -51.83
CA GLY A 368 -39.09 30.04 -52.84
C GLY A 368 -39.57 29.45 -54.17
N THR A 369 -38.91 28.40 -54.67
CA THR A 369 -39.30 27.72 -55.92
C THR A 369 -40.70 27.11 -55.84
N ILE A 370 -41.08 26.55 -54.69
CA ILE A 370 -42.45 26.05 -54.45
C ILE A 370 -43.48 27.18 -54.46
N GLY A 371 -43.15 28.33 -53.86
CA GLY A 371 -43.99 29.53 -53.91
C GLY A 371 -44.20 30.06 -55.33
N ASP A 372 -43.16 30.07 -56.15
CA ASP A 372 -43.25 30.44 -57.57
C ASP A 372 -44.12 29.45 -58.36
N ALA A 373 -43.93 28.15 -58.14
CA ALA A 373 -44.75 27.10 -58.77
C ALA A 373 -46.23 27.22 -58.39
N TYR A 374 -46.54 27.56 -57.13
CA TYR A 374 -47.89 27.80 -56.65
C TYR A 374 -48.53 28.99 -57.37
N THR A 375 -47.81 30.12 -57.45
CA THR A 375 -48.26 31.33 -58.16
C THR A 375 -48.50 31.05 -59.65
N GLN A 376 -47.62 30.26 -60.28
CA GLN A 376 -47.78 29.86 -61.67
C GLN A 376 -48.99 28.94 -61.87
N GLY A 377 -49.26 28.02 -60.93
CA GLY A 377 -50.46 27.19 -60.91
C GLY A 377 -51.74 28.03 -60.92
N GLU A 378 -51.83 29.04 -60.05
CA GLU A 378 -52.96 29.97 -59.99
C GLU A 378 -53.18 30.72 -61.32
N LEU A 379 -52.10 31.19 -61.96
CA LEU A 379 -52.19 31.84 -63.27
C LEU A 379 -52.73 30.91 -64.36
N ILE A 380 -52.34 29.63 -64.34
CA ILE A 380 -52.87 28.64 -65.29
C ILE A 380 -54.34 28.36 -64.97
N TYR A 381 -54.73 28.24 -63.69
CA TYR A 381 -56.12 28.05 -63.29
C TYR A 381 -57.03 29.18 -63.80
N GLN A 382 -56.62 30.43 -63.61
CA GLN A 382 -57.35 31.61 -64.11
C GLN A 382 -57.43 31.61 -65.65
N SER A 383 -56.34 31.26 -66.33
CA SER A 383 -56.30 31.18 -67.79
C SER A 383 -57.23 30.08 -68.32
N SER A 384 -57.24 28.91 -67.68
CA SER A 384 -58.14 27.80 -68.00
C SER A 384 -59.60 28.20 -67.85
N ASN A 385 -59.97 28.88 -66.76
CA ASN A 385 -61.32 29.40 -66.57
C ASN A 385 -61.73 30.41 -67.65
N LYS A 386 -60.81 31.25 -68.11
CA LYS A 386 -61.06 32.17 -69.23
C LYS A 386 -61.30 31.41 -70.55
N VAL A 387 -60.48 30.40 -70.85
CA VAL A 387 -60.64 29.55 -72.04
C VAL A 387 -61.95 28.76 -71.98
N LEU A 388 -62.34 28.28 -70.78
CA LEU A 388 -63.61 27.60 -70.56
C LEU A 388 -64.80 28.51 -70.91
N GLY A 389 -64.75 29.77 -70.47
CA GLY A 389 -65.75 30.79 -70.83
C GLY A 389 -65.84 31.00 -72.34
N MET A 390 -64.71 31.23 -73.01
CA MET A 390 -64.65 31.42 -74.46
C MET A 390 -65.15 30.20 -75.24
N THR A 391 -64.86 29.00 -74.74
CA THR A 391 -65.31 27.73 -75.34
C THR A 391 -66.82 27.56 -75.21
N ASN A 392 -67.39 27.92 -74.05
CA ASN A 392 -68.83 27.88 -73.83
C ASN A 392 -69.57 28.88 -74.77
N ASP A 393 -69.03 30.09 -74.91
CA ASP A 393 -69.53 31.08 -75.86
C ASP A 393 -69.43 30.57 -77.31
N GLY A 394 -68.30 29.94 -77.68
CA GLY A 394 -68.10 29.31 -78.98
C GLY A 394 -69.13 28.20 -79.28
N SER A 395 -69.37 27.31 -78.31
CA SER A 395 -70.39 26.25 -78.41
C SER A 395 -71.80 26.84 -78.58
N GLN A 396 -72.13 27.92 -77.85
CA GLN A 396 -73.39 28.65 -77.99
C GLN A 396 -73.55 29.26 -79.39
N LEU A 397 -72.50 29.88 -79.93
CA LEU A 397 -72.49 30.45 -81.28
C LEU A 397 -72.69 29.36 -82.34
N MET A 398 -72.04 28.20 -82.20
CA MET A 398 -72.25 27.07 -83.13
C MET A 398 -73.69 26.56 -83.10
N LYS A 399 -74.31 26.43 -81.91
CA LYS A 399 -75.74 26.08 -81.79
C LYS A 399 -76.64 27.09 -82.51
N SER A 400 -76.35 28.37 -82.37
CA SER A 400 -77.08 29.43 -83.09
C SER A 400 -76.88 29.32 -84.60
N SER A 401 -75.66 29.03 -85.07
CA SER A 401 -75.36 28.85 -86.49
C SER A 401 -76.07 27.62 -87.08
N ILE A 402 -76.16 26.51 -86.35
CA ILE A 402 -76.95 25.34 -86.76
C ILE A 402 -78.44 25.71 -86.90
N ALA A 403 -78.99 26.43 -85.92
CA ALA A 403 -80.38 26.90 -85.98
C ALA A 403 -80.62 27.80 -87.22
N GLN A 404 -79.68 28.70 -87.51
CA GLN A 404 -79.76 29.56 -88.70
C GLN A 404 -79.66 28.76 -90.00
N MET A 405 -78.77 27.76 -90.08
CA MET A 405 -78.67 26.89 -91.26
C MET A 405 -79.93 26.06 -91.48
N ASN A 406 -80.61 25.62 -90.42
CA ASN A 406 -81.91 24.95 -90.55
C ASN A 406 -82.97 25.87 -91.16
N VAL A 407 -82.97 27.16 -90.79
CA VAL A 407 -83.85 28.18 -91.41
C VAL A 407 -83.50 28.35 -92.90
N ILE A 408 -82.22 28.45 -93.24
CA ILE A 408 -81.77 28.58 -94.65
C ILE A 408 -82.16 27.33 -95.44
N ASN A 409 -81.97 26.14 -94.88
CA ASN A 409 -82.35 24.86 -95.48
C ASN A 409 -83.85 24.83 -95.81
N GLN A 410 -84.70 25.29 -94.88
CA GLN A 410 -86.14 25.40 -95.09
C GLN A 410 -86.49 26.41 -96.21
N ILE A 411 -85.86 27.59 -96.23
CA ILE A 411 -86.06 28.60 -97.30
C ILE A 411 -85.66 28.04 -98.66
N MET A 412 -84.53 27.33 -98.74
CA MET A 412 -84.05 26.72 -99.98
C MET A 412 -85.02 25.65 -100.49
N LYS A 413 -85.54 24.81 -99.59
CA LYS A 413 -86.55 23.80 -99.93
C LYS A 413 -87.83 24.43 -100.46
N GLU A 414 -88.32 25.50 -99.81
CA GLU A 414 -89.49 26.24 -100.28
C GLU A 414 -89.25 26.91 -101.65
N ALA A 415 -88.04 27.39 -101.92
CA ALA A 415 -87.67 27.94 -103.21
C ALA A 415 -87.70 26.86 -104.31
N VAL A 416 -87.14 25.68 -104.05
CA VAL A 416 -87.20 24.52 -104.96
C VAL A 416 -88.65 24.16 -105.28
N ASP A 417 -89.51 24.10 -104.27
CA ASP A 417 -90.93 23.75 -104.45
C ASP A 417 -91.68 24.82 -105.26
N LYS A 418 -91.41 26.11 -105.05
CA LYS A 418 -92.00 27.20 -105.85
C LYS A 418 -91.57 27.16 -107.31
N VAL A 419 -90.29 26.88 -107.59
CA VAL A 419 -89.80 26.77 -108.97
C VAL A 419 -90.37 25.53 -109.68
N ARG A 420 -90.54 24.41 -108.98
CA ARG A 420 -91.29 23.24 -109.51
C ARG A 420 -92.75 23.58 -109.83
N GLY A 421 -93.39 24.40 -109.00
CA GLY A 421 -94.71 24.94 -109.29
C GLY A 421 -94.76 25.75 -110.59
N LEU A 422 -93.74 26.61 -110.82
CA LEU A 422 -93.61 27.39 -112.05
C LEU A 422 -93.38 26.51 -113.29
N ASP A 423 -92.54 25.47 -113.17
CA ASP A 423 -92.31 24.50 -114.25
C ASP A 423 -93.63 23.78 -114.64
N THR A 424 -94.40 23.33 -113.64
CA THR A 424 -95.71 22.71 -113.84
C THR A 424 -96.69 23.66 -114.54
N GLN A 425 -96.78 24.92 -114.09
CA GLN A 425 -97.61 25.93 -114.73
C GLN A 425 -97.17 26.22 -116.17
N SER A 426 -95.86 26.25 -116.43
CA SER A 426 -95.31 26.46 -117.77
C SER A 426 -95.61 25.30 -118.71
N GLN A 427 -95.60 24.05 -118.22
CA GLN A 427 -96.05 22.88 -118.97
C GLN A 427 -97.54 22.94 -119.35
N GLU A 428 -98.40 23.38 -118.42
CA GLU A 428 -99.84 23.59 -118.71
C GLU A 428 -100.04 24.71 -119.74
N ILE A 429 -99.28 25.81 -119.67
CA ILE A 429 -99.29 26.85 -120.69
C ILE A 429 -98.84 26.28 -122.04
N SER A 430 -97.75 25.49 -122.09
CA SER A 430 -97.29 24.86 -123.33
C SER A 430 -98.36 23.97 -123.97
N LYS A 431 -99.15 23.26 -123.15
CA LYS A 431 -100.28 22.45 -123.60
C LYS A 431 -101.40 23.30 -124.19
N LEU A 432 -101.77 24.40 -123.52
CA LEU A 432 -102.76 25.36 -124.03
C LEU A 432 -102.31 26.01 -125.34
N VAL A 433 -101.05 26.44 -125.42
CA VAL A 433 -100.45 27.05 -126.61
C VAL A 433 -100.46 26.07 -127.79
N SER A 434 -100.21 24.77 -127.55
CA SER A 434 -100.35 23.71 -128.57
C SER A 434 -101.80 23.55 -129.07
N VAL A 435 -102.78 23.61 -128.17
CA VAL A 435 -104.21 23.60 -128.55
C VAL A 435 -104.58 24.84 -129.37
N ILE A 436 -104.12 26.02 -128.97
CA ILE A 436 -104.36 27.27 -129.71
C ILE A 436 -103.70 27.20 -131.10
N LYS A 437 -102.50 26.63 -131.21
CA LYS A 437 -101.86 26.37 -132.52
C LYS A 437 -102.74 25.49 -133.40
N GLY A 438 -103.25 24.39 -132.84
CA GLY A 438 -104.19 23.51 -133.55
C GLY A 438 -105.45 24.23 -134.00
N ILE A 439 -106.03 25.11 -133.17
CA ILE A 439 -107.19 25.93 -133.54
C ILE A 439 -106.82 26.93 -134.65
N ALA A 440 -105.66 27.59 -134.56
CA ALA A 440 -105.20 28.55 -135.56
C ALA A 440 -104.96 27.86 -136.91
N ASP A 441 -104.30 26.71 -136.93
CA ASP A 441 -104.07 25.91 -138.14
C ASP A 441 -105.40 25.42 -138.74
N GLN A 442 -106.34 24.96 -137.90
CA GLN A 442 -107.67 24.54 -138.35
C GLN A 442 -108.50 25.73 -138.88
N THR A 443 -108.40 26.90 -138.25
CA THR A 443 -109.06 28.15 -138.68
C THR A 443 -108.47 28.64 -139.99
N ASN A 444 -107.14 28.53 -140.17
CA ASN A 444 -106.46 28.83 -141.42
C ASN A 444 -106.95 27.92 -142.56
N LEU A 445 -107.10 26.61 -142.28
CA LEU A 445 -107.65 25.63 -143.22
C LEU A 445 -109.13 25.89 -143.58
N LEU A 446 -109.95 26.24 -142.59
CA LEU A 446 -111.36 26.61 -142.77
C LEU A 446 -111.49 27.90 -143.58
N ALA A 447 -110.67 28.91 -143.29
CA ALA A 447 -110.63 30.18 -143.99
C ALA A 447 -110.13 30.02 -145.43
N LEU A 448 -109.14 29.16 -145.66
CA LEU A 448 -108.67 28.80 -147.00
C LEU A 448 -109.79 28.11 -147.82
N ASN A 449 -110.50 27.14 -147.22
CA ASN A 449 -111.63 26.49 -147.87
C ASN A 449 -112.78 27.48 -148.16
N ALA A 450 -113.06 28.42 -147.24
CA ALA A 450 -114.05 29.48 -147.44
C ALA A 450 -113.62 30.48 -148.54
N ALA A 451 -112.33 30.83 -148.61
CA ALA A 451 -111.78 31.69 -149.66
C ALA A 451 -111.84 31.03 -151.05
N ILE A 452 -111.59 29.73 -151.13
CA ILE A 452 -111.74 28.92 -152.35
C ILE A 452 -113.21 28.91 -152.81
N GLU A 453 -114.16 28.65 -151.91
CA GLU A 453 -115.59 28.58 -152.28
C GLU A 453 -116.18 29.97 -152.59
N ALA A 454 -115.68 31.03 -151.94
CA ALA A 454 -116.02 32.40 -152.27
C ALA A 454 -115.48 32.84 -153.64
N ALA A 455 -114.27 32.38 -154.04
CA ALA A 455 -113.75 32.57 -155.39
C ALA A 455 -114.57 31.81 -156.45
N ARG A 456 -115.18 30.67 -156.06
CA ARG A 456 -116.04 29.83 -156.90
C ARG A 456 -117.42 30.45 -157.17
N ALA A 457 -117.94 31.25 -156.24
CA ALA A 457 -119.23 31.96 -156.36
C ALA A 457 -119.19 33.24 -157.23
N GLY A 458 -118.04 33.59 -157.81
CA GLY A 458 -117.89 34.72 -158.76
C GLY A 458 -118.26 36.08 -158.14
N GLU A 459 -118.92 36.95 -158.91
CA GLU A 459 -119.25 38.34 -158.50
C GLU A 459 -120.07 38.43 -157.19
N HIS A 460 -120.88 37.42 -156.84
CA HIS A 460 -121.67 37.40 -155.59
C HIS A 460 -120.85 37.01 -154.35
N GLY A 461 -119.70 36.35 -154.52
CA GLY A 461 -118.82 35.89 -153.43
C GLY A 461 -117.74 36.88 -153.01
N ARG A 462 -117.59 37.99 -153.73
CA ARG A 462 -116.49 38.97 -153.57
C ARG A 462 -116.34 39.52 -152.15
N GLY A 463 -117.46 39.85 -151.48
CA GLY A 463 -117.43 40.32 -150.08
C GLY A 463 -117.03 39.22 -149.08
N PHE A 464 -117.46 37.97 -149.32
CA PHE A 464 -117.09 36.82 -148.50
C PHE A 464 -115.63 36.40 -148.69
N ALA A 465 -115.10 36.51 -149.91
CA ALA A 465 -113.70 36.21 -150.21
C ALA A 465 -112.76 37.14 -149.42
N VAL A 466 -113.07 38.44 -149.33
CA VAL A 466 -112.29 39.40 -148.55
C VAL A 466 -112.31 39.05 -147.06
N VAL A 467 -113.47 38.68 -146.49
CA VAL A 467 -113.55 38.27 -145.08
C VAL A 467 -112.80 36.96 -144.84
N ALA A 468 -112.92 35.98 -145.73
CA ALA A 468 -112.22 34.69 -145.60
C ALA A 468 -110.69 34.87 -145.68
N ASP A 469 -110.18 35.70 -146.59
CA ASP A 469 -108.75 36.02 -146.65
C ASP A 469 -108.27 36.82 -145.43
N GLU A 470 -109.12 37.68 -144.85
CA GLU A 470 -108.79 38.41 -143.61
C GLU A 470 -108.75 37.45 -142.40
N VAL A 471 -109.67 36.49 -142.31
CA VAL A 471 -109.65 35.43 -141.29
C VAL A 471 -108.43 34.51 -141.47
N ARG A 472 -108.05 34.20 -142.72
CA ARG A 472 -106.84 33.43 -143.04
C ARG A 472 -105.58 34.14 -142.55
N LYS A 473 -105.44 35.44 -142.87
CA LYS A 473 -104.34 36.27 -142.38
C LYS A 473 -104.31 36.35 -140.85
N LEU A 474 -105.46 36.53 -140.20
CA LEU A 474 -105.55 36.51 -138.73
C LEU A 474 -105.10 35.15 -138.18
N ALA A 475 -105.52 34.04 -138.78
CA ALA A 475 -105.15 32.70 -138.34
C ALA A 475 -103.64 32.44 -138.52
N GLU A 476 -103.04 32.86 -139.64
CA GLU A 476 -101.58 32.82 -139.86
C GLU A 476 -100.83 33.69 -138.83
N GLN A 477 -101.35 34.89 -138.53
CA GLN A 477 -100.76 35.78 -137.53
C GLN A 477 -100.89 35.24 -136.11
N VAL A 478 -101.99 34.55 -135.78
CA VAL A 478 -102.17 33.82 -134.51
C VAL A 478 -101.20 32.65 -134.45
N ALA A 479 -101.04 31.85 -135.52
CA ALA A 479 -100.08 30.74 -135.55
C ALA A 479 -98.62 31.21 -135.38
N PHE A 480 -98.27 32.36 -135.98
CA PHE A 480 -96.97 33.00 -135.76
C PHE A 480 -96.79 33.44 -134.29
N SER A 481 -97.77 34.15 -133.74
CA SER A 481 -97.74 34.61 -132.33
C SER A 481 -97.68 33.44 -131.33
N VAL A 482 -98.38 32.35 -131.62
CA VAL A 482 -98.34 31.10 -130.82
C VAL A 482 -96.99 30.41 -130.90
N THR A 483 -96.30 30.50 -132.04
CA THR A 483 -94.93 30.01 -132.19
C THR A 483 -93.95 30.84 -131.34
N ASP A 484 -94.11 32.16 -131.31
CA ASP A 484 -93.33 33.03 -130.43
C ASP A 484 -93.60 32.72 -128.94
N ILE A 485 -94.86 32.53 -128.55
CA ILE A 485 -95.23 32.12 -127.18
C ILE A 485 -94.62 30.74 -126.86
N THR A 486 -94.62 29.80 -127.80
CA THR A 486 -94.00 28.47 -127.62
C THR A 486 -92.51 28.61 -127.32
N ASN A 487 -91.80 29.47 -128.05
CA ASN A 487 -90.38 29.74 -127.80
C ASN A 487 -90.15 30.37 -126.42
N ILE A 488 -90.97 31.35 -126.02
CA ILE A 488 -90.88 31.99 -124.70
C ILE A 488 -91.12 30.98 -123.57
N VAL A 489 -92.17 30.15 -123.68
CA VAL A 489 -92.50 29.13 -122.69
C VAL A 489 -91.40 28.07 -122.62
N GLY A 490 -90.85 27.65 -123.77
CA GLY A 490 -89.70 26.75 -123.81
C GLY A 490 -88.45 27.34 -123.15
N SER A 491 -88.20 28.63 -123.32
CA SER A 491 -87.14 29.34 -122.61
C SER A 491 -87.39 29.38 -121.09
N ILE A 492 -88.62 29.68 -120.65
CA ILE A 492 -88.99 29.69 -119.21
C ILE A 492 -88.83 28.31 -118.59
N GLN A 493 -89.24 27.24 -119.27
CA GLN A 493 -89.04 25.86 -118.80
C GLN A 493 -87.55 25.52 -118.66
N LYS A 494 -86.75 25.86 -119.67
CA LYS A 494 -85.30 25.64 -119.64
C LYS A 494 -84.65 26.42 -118.49
N GLU A 495 -84.99 27.69 -118.32
CA GLU A 495 -84.45 28.53 -117.26
C GLU A 495 -84.91 28.05 -115.87
N SER A 496 -86.17 27.65 -115.72
CA SER A 496 -86.70 27.07 -114.48
C SER A 496 -85.99 25.76 -114.10
N SER A 497 -85.65 24.92 -115.09
CA SER A 497 -84.87 23.71 -114.88
C SER A 497 -83.46 24.02 -114.38
N VAL A 498 -82.76 24.99 -115.01
CA VAL A 498 -81.43 25.44 -114.57
C VAL A 498 -81.45 26.04 -113.15
N VAL A 499 -82.48 26.84 -112.84
CA VAL A 499 -82.66 27.40 -111.48
C VAL A 499 -82.92 26.28 -110.47
N THR A 500 -83.73 25.28 -110.81
CA THR A 500 -84.00 24.13 -109.93
C THR A 500 -82.72 23.34 -109.64
N GLU A 501 -81.91 23.05 -110.65
CA GLU A 501 -80.61 22.38 -110.48
C GLU A 501 -79.67 23.19 -109.58
N SER A 502 -79.60 24.51 -109.79
CA SER A 502 -78.78 25.41 -108.97
C SER A 502 -79.25 25.46 -107.51
N LEU A 503 -80.57 25.49 -107.27
CA LEU A 503 -81.15 25.46 -105.92
C LEU A 503 -80.93 24.11 -105.23
N GLN A 504 -81.00 23.00 -105.96
CA GLN A 504 -80.69 21.67 -105.44
C GLN A 504 -79.21 21.57 -105.02
N GLY A 505 -78.29 22.08 -105.84
CA GLY A 505 -76.88 22.19 -105.47
C GLY A 505 -76.65 23.08 -104.25
N GLY A 506 -77.34 24.24 -104.19
CA GLY A 506 -77.30 25.12 -103.02
C GLY A 506 -77.84 24.45 -101.74
N TYR A 507 -78.88 23.62 -101.86
CA TYR A 507 -79.43 22.85 -100.74
C TYR A 507 -78.43 21.83 -100.21
N GLU A 508 -77.70 21.12 -101.09
CA GLU A 508 -76.64 20.19 -100.69
C GLU A 508 -75.48 20.89 -99.97
N GLU A 509 -75.06 22.07 -100.46
CA GLU A 509 -74.00 22.85 -99.80
C GLU A 509 -74.41 23.36 -98.41
N VAL A 510 -75.70 23.71 -98.20
CA VAL A 510 -76.21 24.06 -96.87
C VAL A 510 -76.16 22.86 -95.91
N ILE A 511 -76.48 21.65 -96.37
CA ILE A 511 -76.37 20.44 -95.54
C ILE A 511 -74.92 20.21 -95.13
N LYS A 512 -73.97 20.24 -96.09
CA LYS A 512 -72.54 20.09 -95.80
C LYS A 512 -72.06 21.16 -94.81
N GLY A 513 -72.48 22.41 -95.00
CA GLY A 513 -72.16 23.50 -94.08
C GLY A 513 -72.72 23.28 -92.67
N THR A 514 -73.94 22.75 -92.57
CA THR A 514 -74.57 22.41 -91.29
C THR A 514 -73.80 21.32 -90.55
N ASP A 515 -73.41 20.25 -91.25
CA ASP A 515 -72.59 19.17 -90.68
C ASP A 515 -71.23 19.69 -90.21
N GLN A 516 -70.57 20.55 -91.00
CA GLN A 516 -69.29 21.16 -90.63
C GLN A 516 -69.41 22.02 -89.35
N ILE A 517 -70.48 22.80 -89.21
CA ILE A 517 -70.74 23.59 -88.00
C ILE A 517 -71.01 22.68 -86.81
N LYS A 518 -71.75 21.58 -87.01
CA LYS A 518 -72.01 20.59 -85.97
C LYS A 518 -70.71 19.95 -85.45
N THR A 519 -69.83 19.49 -86.34
CA THR A 519 -68.51 18.96 -85.96
C THR A 519 -67.66 20.01 -85.25
N THR A 520 -67.75 21.28 -85.65
CA THR A 520 -67.08 22.38 -84.95
C THR A 520 -67.65 22.56 -83.53
N GLY A 521 -68.96 22.45 -83.35
CA GLY A 521 -69.61 22.45 -82.04
C GLY A 521 -69.15 21.29 -81.15
N GLU A 522 -69.08 20.07 -81.68
CA GLU A 522 -68.54 18.90 -80.98
C GLU A 522 -67.06 19.10 -80.58
N THR A 523 -66.29 19.81 -81.41
CA THR A 523 -64.89 20.17 -81.10
C THR A 523 -64.82 21.13 -79.91
N PHE A 524 -65.71 22.14 -79.83
CA PHE A 524 -65.79 23.02 -78.66
C PHE A 524 -66.17 22.25 -77.39
N ASP A 525 -67.09 21.28 -77.47
CA ASP A 525 -67.43 20.45 -76.31
C ASP A 525 -66.23 19.57 -75.87
N GLY A 526 -65.44 19.07 -76.82
CA GLY A 526 -64.17 18.38 -76.53
C GLY A 526 -63.14 19.29 -75.82
N ILE A 527 -62.96 20.52 -76.32
CA ILE A 527 -62.08 21.53 -75.69
C ILE A 527 -62.56 21.84 -74.28
N LYS A 528 -63.88 21.99 -74.07
CA LYS A 528 -64.47 22.27 -72.76
C LYS A 528 -64.07 21.21 -71.73
N ASN A 529 -64.21 19.94 -72.09
CA ASN A 529 -63.85 18.84 -71.19
C ASN A 529 -62.35 18.85 -70.88
N ALA A 530 -61.49 18.99 -71.89
CA ALA A 530 -60.04 19.05 -71.70
C ALA A 530 -59.58 20.21 -70.81
N VAL A 531 -60.21 21.38 -70.93
CA VAL A 531 -59.91 22.55 -70.09
C VAL A 531 -60.41 22.35 -68.65
N ASN A 532 -61.54 21.66 -68.46
CA ASN A 532 -62.06 21.33 -67.13
C ASN A 532 -61.15 20.32 -66.41
N ASP A 533 -60.68 19.30 -67.12
CA ASP A 533 -59.70 18.34 -66.60
C ASP A 533 -58.37 19.03 -66.24
N MET A 534 -57.96 20.02 -67.04
CA MET A 534 -56.80 20.86 -66.74
C MET A 534 -56.99 21.66 -65.46
N ALA A 535 -58.14 22.30 -65.27
CA ALA A 535 -58.45 23.06 -64.05
C ALA A 535 -58.41 22.17 -62.80
N ASN A 536 -59.02 20.98 -62.84
CA ASN A 536 -58.98 20.00 -61.75
C ASN A 536 -57.54 19.53 -61.47
N SER A 537 -56.74 19.28 -62.51
CA SER A 537 -55.34 18.86 -62.35
C SER A 537 -54.50 19.94 -61.66
N ILE A 538 -54.76 21.22 -61.94
CA ILE A 538 -54.06 22.34 -61.31
C ILE A 538 -54.43 22.49 -59.83
N GLU A 539 -55.68 22.23 -59.47
CA GLU A 539 -56.12 22.20 -58.07
C GLU A 539 -55.36 21.13 -57.28
N VAL A 540 -55.27 19.90 -57.81
CA VAL A 540 -54.49 18.80 -57.20
C VAL A 540 -53.00 19.15 -57.09
N VAL A 541 -52.42 19.78 -58.12
CA VAL A 541 -51.02 20.27 -58.06
C VAL A 541 -50.85 21.30 -56.95
N SER A 542 -51.80 22.22 -56.79
CA SER A 542 -51.75 23.26 -55.77
C SER A 542 -51.83 22.69 -54.35
N GLU A 543 -52.68 21.69 -54.12
CA GLU A 543 -52.74 20.95 -52.84
C GLU A 543 -51.41 20.24 -52.52
N ASN A 544 -50.81 19.58 -53.52
CA ASN A 544 -49.52 18.91 -53.36
C ASN A 544 -48.40 19.91 -53.03
N LEU A 545 -48.37 21.07 -53.71
CA LEU A 545 -47.39 22.13 -53.43
C LEU A 545 -47.56 22.68 -52.01
N ALA A 546 -48.79 22.86 -51.53
CA ALA A 546 -49.04 23.28 -50.15
C ALA A 546 -48.50 22.26 -49.12
N SER A 547 -48.69 20.96 -49.37
CA SER A 547 -48.15 19.88 -48.53
C SER A 547 -46.61 19.84 -48.54
N ILE A 548 -45.99 20.02 -49.72
CA ILE A 548 -44.53 20.11 -49.85
C ILE A 548 -43.99 21.33 -49.08
N LEU A 549 -44.68 22.47 -49.13
CA LEU A 549 -44.27 23.67 -48.42
C LEU A 549 -44.28 23.48 -46.90
N GLU A 550 -45.27 22.76 -46.35
CA GLU A 550 -45.29 22.42 -44.92
C GLU A 550 -44.16 21.44 -44.55
N THR A 551 -43.94 20.41 -45.38
CA THR A 551 -42.83 19.46 -45.19
C THR A 551 -41.46 20.15 -45.25
N SER A 552 -41.31 21.16 -46.11
CA SER A 552 -40.09 21.98 -46.20
C SER A 552 -39.83 22.76 -44.91
N LYS A 553 -40.86 23.26 -44.23
CA LYS A 553 -40.70 23.92 -42.92
C LYS A 553 -40.25 22.94 -41.83
N GLU A 554 -40.81 21.73 -41.80
CA GLU A 554 -40.38 20.68 -40.87
C GLU A 554 -38.91 20.31 -41.12
N MET A 555 -38.52 20.17 -42.39
CA MET A 555 -37.14 19.89 -42.75
C MET A 555 -36.20 21.01 -42.30
N ASN A 556 -36.57 22.28 -42.47
CA ASN A 556 -35.78 23.42 -41.96
C ASN A 556 -35.59 23.36 -40.44
N ARG A 557 -36.63 23.03 -39.66
CA ARG A 557 -36.48 22.84 -38.20
C ARG A 557 -35.49 21.72 -37.87
N SER A 558 -35.58 20.58 -38.56
CA SER A 558 -34.63 19.48 -38.36
C SER A 558 -33.20 19.86 -38.71
N ILE A 559 -33.00 20.76 -39.68
CA ILE A 559 -31.68 21.28 -40.05
C ILE A 559 -31.14 22.21 -38.96
N GLU A 560 -31.97 23.09 -38.41
CA GLU A 560 -31.62 23.93 -37.25
C GLU A 560 -31.23 23.08 -36.04
N ASP A 561 -31.98 22.02 -35.76
CA ASP A 561 -31.66 21.07 -34.69
C ASP A 561 -30.31 20.37 -34.91
N ILE A 562 -30.00 19.96 -36.16
CA ILE A 562 -28.69 19.38 -36.50
C ILE A 562 -27.58 20.39 -36.24
N ALA A 563 -27.73 21.64 -36.67
CA ALA A 563 -26.74 22.69 -36.44
C ALA A 563 -26.49 22.90 -34.93
N ALA A 564 -27.55 22.99 -34.13
CA ALA A 564 -27.45 23.14 -32.69
C ALA A 564 -26.77 21.95 -32.00
N ILE A 565 -27.10 20.72 -32.40
CA ILE A 565 -26.48 19.50 -31.89
C ILE A 565 -24.99 19.45 -32.27
N SER A 566 -24.62 19.87 -33.48
CA SER A 566 -23.23 19.92 -33.92
C SER A 566 -22.41 20.93 -33.10
N GLU A 567 -22.98 22.09 -32.76
CA GLU A 567 -22.33 23.05 -31.85
C GLU A 567 -22.17 22.50 -30.42
N GLU A 568 -23.19 21.84 -29.87
CA GLU A 568 -23.11 21.20 -28.56
C GLU A 568 -22.07 20.06 -28.54
N ALA A 569 -22.01 19.28 -29.62
CA ALA A 569 -21.00 18.25 -29.80
C ALA A 569 -19.60 18.84 -29.82
N ALA A 570 -19.37 19.96 -30.52
CA ALA A 570 -18.09 20.65 -30.54
C ALA A 570 -17.66 21.08 -29.12
N ALA A 571 -18.57 21.67 -28.33
CA ALA A 571 -18.28 22.02 -26.94
C ALA A 571 -17.95 20.79 -26.06
N GLY A 572 -18.68 19.68 -26.24
CA GLY A 572 -18.43 18.42 -25.54
C GLY A 572 -17.06 17.80 -25.90
N ILE A 573 -16.64 17.94 -27.16
CA ILE A 573 -15.34 17.50 -27.67
C ILE A 573 -14.20 18.34 -27.07
N GLU A 574 -14.36 19.65 -26.96
CA GLU A 574 -13.39 20.53 -26.30
C GLU A 574 -13.19 20.14 -24.83
N GLN A 575 -14.27 19.93 -24.09
CA GLN A 575 -14.21 19.54 -22.69
C GLN A 575 -13.54 18.17 -22.51
N THR A 576 -13.83 17.23 -23.40
CA THR A 576 -13.22 15.89 -23.37
C THR A 576 -11.73 15.97 -23.70
N SER A 577 -11.34 16.77 -24.69
CA SER A 577 -9.93 17.01 -25.05
C SER A 577 -9.15 17.62 -23.87
N ALA A 578 -9.74 18.59 -23.16
CA ALA A 578 -9.13 19.16 -21.96
C ALA A 578 -8.93 18.11 -20.86
N SER A 579 -9.92 17.24 -20.65
CA SER A 579 -9.86 16.15 -19.66
C SER A 579 -8.79 15.11 -20.01
N VAL A 580 -8.65 14.79 -21.30
CA VAL A 580 -7.60 13.90 -21.82
C VAL A 580 -6.22 14.50 -21.61
N GLN A 581 -6.04 15.81 -21.85
CA GLN A 581 -4.79 16.51 -21.60
C GLN A 581 -4.40 16.49 -20.12
N GLN A 582 -5.36 16.72 -19.21
CA GLN A 582 -5.14 16.62 -17.78
C GLN A 582 -4.79 15.19 -17.34
N THR A 583 -5.46 14.19 -17.92
CA THR A 583 -5.19 12.76 -17.66
C THR A 583 -3.77 12.40 -18.09
N SER A 584 -3.35 12.82 -19.29
CA SER A 584 -1.98 12.60 -19.77
C SER A 584 -0.94 13.23 -18.85
N SER A 585 -1.18 14.48 -18.41
CA SER A 585 -0.28 15.17 -17.47
C SER A 585 -0.18 14.43 -16.12
N SER A 586 -1.31 13.95 -15.59
CA SER A 586 -1.36 13.19 -14.33
C SER A 586 -0.64 11.83 -14.45
N MET A 587 -0.75 11.18 -15.61
CA MET A 587 -0.05 9.90 -15.86
C MET A 587 1.46 10.10 -15.97
N GLN A 588 1.92 11.24 -16.48
CA GLN A 588 3.34 11.58 -16.48
C GLN A 588 3.88 11.74 -15.06
N GLU A 589 3.19 12.47 -14.18
CA GLU A 589 3.58 12.58 -12.76
C GLU A 589 3.57 11.23 -12.04
N LEU A 590 2.60 10.36 -12.37
CA LEU A 590 2.51 9.03 -11.78
C LEU A 590 3.64 8.10 -12.27
N ALA A 591 4.03 8.21 -13.54
CA ALA A 591 5.18 7.51 -14.09
C ALA A 591 6.47 7.94 -13.40
N ASP A 592 6.67 9.25 -13.20
CA ASP A 592 7.83 9.81 -12.50
C ASP A 592 7.88 9.34 -11.04
N SER A 593 6.72 9.38 -10.34
CA SER A 593 6.59 8.88 -8.96
C SER A 593 6.88 7.38 -8.84
N SER A 594 6.46 6.59 -9.84
CA SER A 594 6.75 5.16 -9.90
C SER A 594 8.24 4.91 -10.09
N HIS A 595 8.91 5.71 -10.93
CA HIS A 595 10.35 5.63 -11.11
C HIS A 595 11.10 5.99 -9.81
N GLU A 596 10.63 7.00 -9.07
CA GLU A 596 11.19 7.35 -7.75
C GLU A 596 11.02 6.22 -6.72
N LEU A 597 9.83 5.60 -6.64
CA LEU A 597 9.59 4.44 -5.78
C LEU A 597 10.47 3.24 -6.11
N SER A 598 10.68 2.97 -7.41
CA SER A 598 11.61 1.93 -7.87
C SER A 598 13.03 2.23 -7.40
N ASN A 599 13.51 3.46 -7.57
CA ASN A 599 14.83 3.88 -7.09
C ASN A 599 14.99 3.72 -5.58
N LEU A 600 14.00 4.17 -4.79
CA LEU A 600 14.01 4.03 -3.34
C LEU A 600 14.00 2.55 -2.90
N ALA A 601 13.27 1.70 -3.61
CA ALA A 601 13.24 0.26 -3.35
C ALA A 601 14.59 -0.41 -3.70
N VAL A 602 15.27 0.03 -4.75
CA VAL A 602 16.62 -0.44 -5.09
C VAL A 602 17.63 0.01 -4.04
N GLU A 603 17.55 1.27 -3.57
CA GLU A 603 18.40 1.80 -2.51
C GLU A 603 18.18 1.04 -1.19
N LEU A 604 16.93 0.81 -0.79
CA LEU A 604 16.57 0.04 0.40
C LEU A 604 17.05 -1.41 0.32
N ASP A 605 16.94 -2.06 -0.84
CA ASP A 605 17.49 -3.41 -1.06
C ASP A 605 19.02 -3.40 -0.95
N GLY A 606 19.68 -2.35 -1.46
CA GLY A 606 21.11 -2.10 -1.28
C GLY A 606 21.53 -2.02 0.19
N LEU A 607 20.81 -1.24 1.00
CA LEU A 607 21.04 -1.12 2.45
C LEU A 607 20.81 -2.45 3.18
N VAL A 608 19.79 -3.21 2.78
CA VAL A 608 19.52 -4.54 3.37
C VAL A 608 20.64 -5.53 3.03
N LYS A 609 21.23 -5.45 1.83
CA LYS A 609 22.36 -6.30 1.42
C LYS A 609 23.65 -6.04 2.22
N GLU A 610 23.78 -4.93 2.93
CA GLU A 610 24.86 -4.74 3.90
C GLU A 610 24.79 -5.74 5.05
N PHE A 611 23.59 -6.24 5.37
CA PHE A 611 23.38 -7.26 6.38
C PHE A 611 23.53 -8.66 5.80
N LYS A 612 24.42 -9.47 6.37
CA LYS A 612 24.55 -10.89 6.03
C LYS A 612 23.48 -11.69 6.74
N ILE A 613 22.54 -12.23 5.98
CA ILE A 613 21.40 -12.99 6.50
C ILE A 613 21.44 -14.48 6.15
N ASN A 614 22.39 -14.93 5.33
CA ASN A 614 22.55 -16.32 4.91
C ASN A 614 24.02 -16.76 4.90
#